data_AF-A0A6G3MJX8-F1
#
_entry.id   AF-A0A6G3MJX8-F1
#
_cell.length_a   1.000
_cell.length_b   1.000
_cell.length_c   1.000
_cell.angle_alpha   90.00
_cell.angle_beta   90.00
_cell.angle_gamma   90.00
#
_symmetry.space_group_name_H-M   'P 1'
#
loop_
_entity.id
_entity.type
_entity.pdbx_description
1 polymer ?
#
loop_
_entity_poly.entity_id
_entity_poly.type
_entity_poly.pdbx_seq_one_letter_code
_entity_poly.pdbx_strand_id
1 'polypeptide(L)'
;SSRGNCVCEQCKCNQKPFYYGKFCECNDLNCPSIENRLCNGKGKCVCGKCQCVLEFIGDDCSKINCELPTLIAKCKGPEGSSSNEICNSHGICNCGICKCSPEYQGAFCQLLTNPKLSCIDFKMCVEEDYLRKQVSSICSQKIEHAKDLEKVDNAFQPHCSMILNKCRLSYQPFITYDNGLTKLIIKHVNMFRDCQNAAVIALIVIGVLLAVLIIGFLLIVL
;
A
#
# COMPACT_ATOMS: atom_id res chain seq x y z
N SER A 1 -25.21 5.71 -54.84
CA SER A 1 -25.74 6.17 -53.54
C SER A 1 -26.98 7.07 -53.61
N SER A 2 -27.56 7.35 -54.80
CA SER A 2 -28.73 8.25 -54.98
C SER A 2 -28.59 9.65 -54.37
N ARG A 3 -27.36 10.10 -54.14
CA ARG A 3 -26.98 11.35 -53.44
C ARG A 3 -26.25 12.32 -54.37
N GLY A 4 -26.40 12.15 -55.68
CA GLY A 4 -25.70 12.94 -56.69
C GLY A 4 -26.16 12.57 -58.09
N ASN A 5 -25.70 13.32 -59.07
CA ASN A 5 -25.98 13.11 -60.48
C ASN A 5 -24.71 12.63 -61.20
N CYS A 6 -24.86 11.71 -62.16
CA CYS A 6 -23.76 11.27 -63.00
C CYS A 6 -23.54 12.26 -64.15
N VAL A 7 -22.33 12.81 -64.27
CA VAL A 7 -21.95 13.75 -65.32
C VAL A 7 -20.56 13.34 -65.81
N CYS A 8 -20.45 13.01 -67.11
CA CYS A 8 -19.18 12.59 -67.73
C CYS A 8 -18.47 11.47 -66.94
N GLU A 9 -19.18 10.37 -66.67
CA GLU A 9 -18.68 9.19 -65.90
C GLU A 9 -18.25 9.47 -64.44
N GLN A 10 -18.47 10.70 -63.96
CA GLN A 10 -18.15 11.11 -62.59
C GLN A 10 -19.43 11.47 -61.83
N CYS A 11 -19.48 11.13 -60.54
CA CYS A 11 -20.59 11.55 -59.68
C CYS A 11 -20.38 12.98 -59.17
N LYS A 12 -21.35 13.86 -59.46
CA LYS A 12 -21.46 15.20 -58.85
C LYS A 12 -22.44 15.13 -57.68
N CYS A 13 -21.92 15.22 -56.45
CA CYS A 13 -22.72 15.06 -55.24
C CYS A 13 -23.64 16.25 -54.97
N ASN A 14 -24.86 15.94 -54.49
CA ASN A 14 -25.87 16.92 -54.09
C ASN A 14 -25.56 17.42 -52.67
N GLN A 15 -25.87 18.69 -52.37
CA GLN A 15 -25.69 19.32 -51.05
C GLN A 15 -24.24 19.31 -50.53
N LYS A 16 -23.35 20.09 -51.15
CA LYS A 16 -22.09 20.47 -50.49
C LYS A 16 -22.43 21.22 -49.18
N PRO A 17 -21.92 20.81 -47.99
CA PRO A 17 -20.75 19.97 -47.75
C PRO A 17 -21.03 18.54 -47.24
N PHE A 18 -22.26 18.02 -47.35
CA PHE A 18 -22.69 16.81 -46.62
C PHE A 18 -22.35 15.47 -47.27
N TYR A 19 -22.21 15.41 -48.60
CA TYR A 19 -21.91 14.16 -49.31
C TYR A 19 -20.72 14.27 -50.27
N TYR A 20 -19.81 13.29 -50.21
CA TYR A 20 -18.60 13.21 -51.02
C TYR A 20 -18.19 11.76 -51.31
N GLY A 21 -17.07 11.54 -52.00
CA GLY A 21 -16.59 10.22 -52.44
C GLY A 21 -16.89 9.95 -53.92
N LYS A 22 -16.33 8.86 -54.47
CA LYS A 22 -16.41 8.55 -55.91
C LYS A 22 -17.85 8.35 -56.38
N PHE A 23 -18.72 7.89 -55.49
CA PHE A 23 -20.12 7.58 -55.72
C PHE A 23 -21.06 8.34 -54.76
N CYS A 24 -20.59 9.43 -54.15
CA CYS A 24 -21.31 10.21 -53.14
C CYS A 24 -21.80 9.36 -51.95
N GLU A 25 -20.99 8.39 -51.55
CA GLU A 25 -21.25 7.41 -50.52
C GLU A 25 -20.92 7.92 -49.11
N CYS A 26 -20.01 8.89 -48.99
CA CYS A 26 -19.50 9.38 -47.72
C CYS A 26 -20.26 10.58 -47.18
N ASN A 27 -20.39 10.63 -45.84
CA ASN A 27 -20.90 11.76 -45.07
C ASN A 27 -20.19 11.79 -43.70
N ASP A 28 -19.80 12.97 -43.25
CA ASP A 28 -19.10 13.20 -41.97
C ASP A 28 -20.06 13.44 -40.78
N LEU A 29 -21.35 13.20 -40.97
CA LEU A 29 -22.36 13.26 -39.90
C LEU A 29 -22.89 11.89 -39.45
N ASN A 30 -22.54 10.81 -40.18
CA ASN A 30 -23.09 9.48 -39.94
C ASN A 30 -22.19 8.60 -39.04
N CYS A 31 -21.41 9.21 -38.16
CA CYS A 31 -20.58 8.48 -37.20
C CYS A 31 -21.35 8.15 -35.90
N PRO A 32 -20.85 7.19 -35.09
CA PRO A 32 -21.35 6.98 -33.74
C PRO A 32 -21.38 8.28 -32.92
N SER A 33 -22.46 8.47 -32.16
CA SER A 33 -22.68 9.65 -31.33
C SER A 33 -23.04 9.23 -29.91
N ILE A 34 -22.32 9.79 -28.94
CA ILE A 34 -22.59 9.62 -27.50
C ILE A 34 -22.91 11.01 -26.95
N GLU A 35 -24.02 11.14 -26.22
CA GLU A 35 -24.46 12.42 -25.62
C GLU A 35 -24.45 13.60 -26.62
N ASN A 36 -24.93 13.36 -27.84
CA ASN A 36 -24.95 14.31 -28.97
C ASN A 36 -23.57 14.78 -29.47
N ARG A 37 -22.50 14.04 -29.16
CA ARG A 37 -21.15 14.30 -29.67
C ARG A 37 -20.71 13.19 -30.62
N LEU A 38 -20.54 13.53 -31.90
CA LEU A 38 -19.94 12.62 -32.89
C LEU A 38 -18.55 12.19 -32.44
N CYS A 39 -18.25 10.90 -32.56
CA CYS A 39 -16.96 10.33 -32.15
C CYS A 39 -16.59 10.68 -30.71
N ASN A 40 -17.60 10.77 -29.84
CA ASN A 40 -17.47 11.15 -28.43
C ASN A 40 -16.79 12.52 -28.22
N GLY A 41 -16.74 13.38 -29.24
CA GLY A 41 -15.99 14.64 -29.25
C GLY A 41 -14.46 14.46 -29.21
N LYS A 42 -13.97 13.24 -29.45
CA LYS A 42 -12.57 12.82 -29.35
C LYS A 42 -12.04 12.26 -30.67
N GLY A 43 -12.62 12.71 -31.77
CA GLY A 43 -12.21 12.30 -33.09
C GLY A 43 -12.91 13.11 -34.17
N LYS A 44 -12.41 12.96 -35.39
CA LYS A 44 -13.03 13.51 -36.59
C LYS A 44 -13.84 12.41 -37.26
N CYS A 45 -15.10 12.69 -37.60
CA CYS A 45 -15.87 11.79 -38.45
C CYS A 45 -15.38 11.93 -39.89
N VAL A 46 -15.05 10.79 -40.51
CA VAL A 46 -14.64 10.70 -41.91
C VAL A 46 -15.39 9.54 -42.54
N CYS A 47 -16.33 9.85 -43.43
CA CYS A 47 -17.12 8.87 -44.18
C CYS A 47 -17.81 7.83 -43.28
N GLY A 48 -18.45 8.29 -42.18
CA GLY A 48 -19.14 7.41 -41.22
C GLY A 48 -18.23 6.61 -40.29
N LYS A 49 -16.91 6.83 -40.31
CA LYS A 49 -15.95 6.25 -39.36
C LYS A 49 -15.26 7.32 -38.53
N CYS A 50 -15.02 7.05 -37.26
CA CYS A 50 -14.30 7.96 -36.39
C CYS A 50 -12.78 7.80 -36.54
N GLN A 51 -12.10 8.90 -36.85
CA GLN A 51 -10.65 9.03 -36.72
C GLN A 51 -10.34 9.66 -35.37
N CYS A 52 -9.96 8.84 -34.40
CA CYS A 52 -9.71 9.28 -33.03
C CYS A 52 -8.42 10.12 -32.91
N VAL A 53 -8.42 11.07 -31.97
CA VAL A 53 -7.18 11.71 -31.53
C VAL A 53 -6.28 10.70 -30.80
N LEU A 54 -4.97 10.96 -30.80
CA LEU A 54 -3.88 10.03 -30.43
C LEU A 54 -4.10 9.21 -29.14
N GLU A 55 -4.80 9.79 -28.16
CA GLU A 55 -5.09 9.17 -26.85
C GLU A 55 -6.33 8.28 -26.80
N PHE A 56 -7.10 8.20 -27.88
CA PHE A 56 -8.38 7.50 -27.92
C PHE A 56 -8.47 6.48 -29.06
N ILE A 57 -9.20 5.40 -28.80
CA ILE A 57 -9.43 4.27 -29.69
C ILE A 57 -10.89 3.79 -29.59
N GLY A 58 -11.24 2.85 -30.47
CA GLY A 58 -12.60 2.32 -30.60
C GLY A 58 -13.39 3.04 -31.68
N ASP A 59 -14.49 2.42 -32.12
CA ASP A 59 -15.30 2.89 -33.24
C ASP A 59 -15.93 4.28 -33.01
N ASP A 60 -16.05 4.69 -31.76
CA ASP A 60 -16.63 5.95 -31.28
C ASP A 60 -15.62 6.84 -30.52
N CYS A 61 -14.35 6.44 -30.44
CA CYS A 61 -13.31 7.11 -29.65
C CYS A 61 -13.62 7.24 -28.15
N SER A 62 -14.40 6.31 -27.59
CA SER A 62 -14.72 6.30 -26.16
C SER A 62 -13.59 5.76 -25.28
N LYS A 63 -12.76 4.86 -25.81
CA LYS A 63 -11.72 4.15 -25.05
C LYS A 63 -10.39 4.90 -25.12
N ILE A 64 -9.64 4.90 -24.03
CA ILE A 64 -8.27 5.45 -24.02
C ILE A 64 -7.31 4.41 -24.59
N ASN A 65 -6.35 4.85 -25.41
CA ASN A 65 -5.25 4.01 -25.85
C ASN A 65 -4.20 3.88 -24.74
N CYS A 66 -4.34 2.85 -23.91
CA CYS A 66 -3.46 2.66 -22.75
C CYS A 66 -2.07 2.11 -23.10
N GLU A 67 -1.83 1.77 -24.37
CA GLU A 67 -0.52 1.34 -24.88
C GLU A 67 0.39 2.51 -25.24
N LEU A 68 -0.08 3.75 -25.08
CA LEU A 68 0.72 4.93 -25.36
C LEU A 68 1.99 4.99 -24.48
N PRO A 69 3.18 5.21 -25.07
CA PRO A 69 4.42 5.34 -24.32
C PRO A 69 4.36 6.43 -23.24
N THR A 70 3.65 7.54 -23.50
CA THR A 70 3.45 8.63 -22.54
C THR A 70 2.65 8.21 -21.31
N LEU A 71 1.68 7.30 -21.45
CA LEU A 71 0.91 6.76 -20.33
C LEU A 71 1.71 5.70 -19.58
N ILE A 72 2.41 4.82 -20.29
CA ILE A 72 3.29 3.82 -19.66
C ILE A 72 4.40 4.50 -18.86
N ALA A 73 4.96 5.60 -19.37
CA ALA A 73 5.98 6.38 -18.67
C ALA A 73 5.49 6.96 -17.33
N LYS A 74 4.20 7.28 -17.20
CA LYS A 74 3.62 7.77 -15.92
C LYS A 74 3.61 6.70 -14.82
N CYS A 75 3.76 5.43 -15.17
CA CYS A 75 3.87 4.33 -14.20
C CYS A 75 5.31 4.08 -13.74
N LYS A 76 6.29 4.82 -14.25
CA LYS A 76 7.66 4.78 -13.76
C LYS A 76 7.82 5.82 -12.65
N GLY A 77 8.46 5.41 -11.56
CA GLY A 77 8.80 6.31 -10.46
C GLY A 77 9.79 7.40 -10.90
N PRO A 78 10.01 8.44 -10.05
CA PRO A 78 10.99 9.48 -10.34
C PRO A 78 12.38 8.89 -10.62
N GLU A 79 13.12 9.50 -11.55
CA GLU A 79 14.48 9.09 -11.88
C GLU A 79 15.36 9.10 -10.63
N GLY A 80 15.96 7.95 -10.30
CA GLY A 80 16.77 7.76 -9.09
C GLY A 80 16.12 6.95 -7.96
N SER A 81 14.83 6.60 -8.05
CA SER A 81 14.29 5.47 -7.27
C SER A 81 14.90 4.16 -7.78
N SER A 82 15.17 3.23 -6.87
CA SER A 82 15.96 2.00 -7.03
C SER A 82 15.52 1.02 -8.13
N SER A 83 14.53 1.37 -8.94
CA SER A 83 14.19 0.63 -10.15
C SER A 83 13.53 1.58 -11.17
N ASN A 84 14.10 1.67 -12.37
CA ASN A 84 13.46 2.30 -13.55
C ASN A 84 12.30 1.43 -14.09
N GLU A 85 11.67 0.66 -13.21
CA GLU A 85 10.72 -0.38 -13.51
C GLU A 85 9.30 0.17 -13.42
N ILE A 86 8.43 -0.35 -14.28
CA ILE A 86 7.02 0.01 -14.29
C ILE A 86 6.41 -0.53 -12.99
N CYS A 87 5.82 0.35 -12.19
CA CYS A 87 5.20 0.00 -10.91
C CYS A 87 6.13 -0.78 -9.96
N ASN A 88 7.43 -0.47 -9.95
CA ASN A 88 8.46 -1.17 -9.15
C ASN A 88 8.41 -2.71 -9.28
N SER A 89 7.93 -3.23 -10.42
CA SER A 89 7.70 -4.67 -10.64
C SER A 89 6.71 -5.35 -9.67
N HIS A 90 5.94 -4.55 -8.92
CA HIS A 90 4.97 -5.02 -7.93
C HIS A 90 3.53 -4.72 -8.34
N GLY A 91 3.28 -4.57 -9.64
CA GLY A 91 1.95 -4.27 -10.15
C GLY A 91 1.88 -4.18 -11.66
N ILE A 92 0.70 -3.87 -12.16
CA ILE A 92 0.42 -3.69 -13.58
C ILE A 92 0.07 -2.22 -13.83
N CYS A 93 0.68 -1.61 -14.84
CA CYS A 93 0.32 -0.27 -15.27
C CYS A 93 -0.97 -0.30 -16.09
N ASN A 94 -2.01 0.36 -15.59
CA ASN A 94 -3.28 0.52 -16.29
C ASN A 94 -3.50 2.01 -16.62
N CYS A 95 -3.25 2.37 -17.88
CA CYS A 95 -3.45 3.73 -18.41
C CYS A 95 -2.74 4.83 -17.59
N GLY A 96 -1.50 4.58 -17.16
CA GLY A 96 -0.71 5.53 -16.35
C GLY A 96 -0.97 5.46 -14.84
N ILE A 97 -1.74 4.48 -14.38
CA ILE A 97 -1.98 4.24 -12.95
C ILE A 97 -1.51 2.83 -12.59
N CYS A 98 -0.65 2.70 -11.59
CA CYS A 98 -0.22 1.41 -11.09
C CYS A 98 -1.33 0.70 -10.31
N LYS A 99 -1.62 -0.53 -10.69
CA LYS A 99 -2.46 -1.48 -9.94
C LYS A 99 -1.54 -2.45 -9.24
N CYS A 100 -1.30 -2.21 -7.96
CA CYS A 100 -0.35 -2.98 -7.17
C CYS A 100 -0.88 -4.38 -6.82
N SER A 101 0.04 -5.32 -6.70
CA SER A 101 -0.18 -6.61 -6.05
C SER A 101 -0.57 -6.40 -4.58
N PRO A 102 -1.31 -7.33 -3.94
CA PRO A 102 -1.85 -7.14 -2.58
C PRO A 102 -0.82 -6.80 -1.49
N GLU A 103 0.43 -7.23 -1.68
CA GLU A 103 1.54 -6.99 -0.74
C GLU A 103 2.13 -5.57 -0.84
N TYR A 104 1.71 -4.78 -1.84
CA TYR A 104 2.30 -3.48 -2.16
C TYR A 104 1.26 -2.38 -2.33
N GLN A 105 1.69 -1.15 -2.06
CA GLN A 105 0.90 0.07 -2.11
C GLN A 105 1.77 1.28 -2.50
N GLY A 106 1.14 2.45 -2.55
CA GLY A 106 1.77 3.68 -3.04
C GLY A 106 1.55 3.86 -4.54
N ALA A 107 1.82 5.08 -5.02
CA ALA A 107 1.55 5.47 -6.42
C ALA A 107 2.29 4.60 -7.46
N PHE A 108 3.42 4.02 -7.07
CA PHE A 108 4.27 3.18 -7.92
C PHE A 108 4.52 1.79 -7.34
N CYS A 109 3.71 1.33 -6.37
CA CYS A 109 3.88 0.03 -5.69
C CYS A 109 5.24 -0.16 -5.00
N GLN A 110 5.80 0.95 -4.49
CA GLN A 110 7.10 0.98 -3.84
C GLN A 110 7.05 0.70 -2.32
N LEU A 111 5.85 0.72 -1.73
CA LEU A 111 5.64 0.55 -0.30
C LEU A 111 5.00 -0.81 -0.04
N LEU A 112 5.40 -1.52 1.00
CA LEU A 112 4.70 -2.73 1.43
C LEU A 112 3.39 -2.38 2.13
N THR A 113 2.38 -3.24 1.99
CA THR A 113 1.17 -3.18 2.81
C THR A 113 1.40 -3.76 4.19
N ASN A 114 2.28 -4.77 4.29
CA ASN A 114 2.73 -5.36 5.55
C ASN A 114 4.26 -5.43 5.60
N PRO A 115 4.88 -5.10 6.74
CA PRO A 115 6.32 -5.25 6.90
C PRO A 115 6.73 -6.72 6.90
N LYS A 116 7.92 -7.00 6.37
CA LYS A 116 8.56 -8.32 6.47
C LYS A 116 9.27 -8.48 7.82
N LEU A 117 9.68 -7.38 8.44
CA LEU A 117 10.25 -7.38 9.80
C LEU A 117 9.17 -7.69 10.83
N SER A 118 9.56 -8.43 11.85
CA SER A 118 8.70 -8.97 12.90
C SER A 118 9.38 -8.86 14.26
N CYS A 119 8.66 -9.19 15.34
CA CYS A 119 9.23 -9.19 16.69
C CYS A 119 10.44 -10.12 16.84
N ILE A 120 10.52 -11.20 16.06
CA ILE A 120 11.58 -12.21 16.15
C ILE A 120 12.92 -11.63 15.69
N ASP A 121 12.90 -10.74 14.70
CA ASP A 121 14.11 -10.14 14.11
C ASP A 121 14.88 -9.28 15.12
N PHE A 122 14.19 -8.75 16.14
CA PHE A 122 14.79 -7.90 17.18
C PHE A 122 15.13 -8.66 18.47
N LYS A 123 14.80 -9.96 18.55
CA LYS A 123 14.94 -10.74 19.78
C LYS A 123 16.36 -10.74 20.32
N MET A 124 17.32 -11.11 19.49
CA MET A 124 18.72 -11.18 19.89
C MET A 124 19.27 -9.83 20.37
N CYS A 125 18.83 -8.73 19.74
CA CYS A 125 19.25 -7.38 20.13
C CYS A 125 18.75 -7.01 21.53
N VAL A 126 17.48 -7.31 21.83
CA VAL A 126 16.87 -7.01 23.14
C VAL A 126 17.46 -7.88 24.24
N GLU A 127 17.76 -9.16 23.95
CA GLU A 127 18.40 -10.07 24.91
C GLU A 127 19.81 -9.59 25.28
N GLU A 128 20.62 -9.20 24.30
CA GLU A 128 21.97 -8.67 24.51
C GLU A 128 21.95 -7.34 25.27
N ASP A 129 21.03 -6.43 24.93
CA ASP A 129 20.83 -5.16 25.64
C ASP A 129 20.51 -5.40 27.13
N TYR A 130 19.61 -6.34 27.43
CA TYR A 130 19.27 -6.69 28.80
C TYR A 130 20.44 -7.28 29.59
N LEU A 131 21.21 -8.19 28.97
CA LEU A 131 22.31 -8.90 29.65
C LEU A 131 23.56 -8.04 29.81
N ARG A 132 23.93 -7.27 28.80
CA ARG A 132 25.22 -6.57 28.73
C ARG A 132 25.12 -5.07 28.89
N LYS A 133 23.92 -4.48 28.82
CA LYS A 133 23.69 -3.01 28.79
C LYS A 133 24.56 -2.30 27.76
N GLN A 134 24.94 -3.01 26.71
CA GLN A 134 25.83 -2.52 25.67
C GLN A 134 25.24 -2.92 24.32
N VAL A 135 25.05 -1.92 23.46
CA VAL A 135 24.55 -2.10 22.11
C VAL A 135 25.58 -2.90 21.33
N SER A 136 25.28 -4.17 21.07
CA SER A 136 26.09 -5.05 20.22
C SER A 136 26.13 -4.50 18.80
N SER A 137 27.26 -4.62 18.11
CA SER A 137 27.43 -4.30 16.68
C SER A 137 26.46 -5.08 15.76
N ILE A 138 25.76 -6.07 16.29
CA ILE A 138 24.71 -6.86 15.65
C ILE A 138 23.41 -6.06 15.52
N CYS A 139 23.17 -5.07 16.39
CA CYS A 139 22.00 -4.21 16.31
C CYS A 139 22.34 -2.94 15.53
N SER A 140 22.11 -2.98 14.21
CA SER A 140 22.47 -1.90 13.28
C SER A 140 21.66 -0.61 13.44
N GLN A 141 20.85 -0.47 14.51
CA GLN A 141 19.80 0.53 14.62
C GLN A 141 19.84 1.31 15.91
N LYS A 142 19.25 2.51 15.86
CA LYS A 142 19.11 3.40 17.01
C LYS A 142 18.16 2.78 18.04
N ILE A 143 18.73 2.36 19.18
CA ILE A 143 17.98 1.89 20.34
C ILE A 143 17.67 3.08 21.24
N GLU A 144 16.41 3.17 21.68
CA GLU A 144 15.94 4.15 22.66
C GLU A 144 15.33 3.39 23.85
N HIS A 145 15.54 3.88 25.07
CA HIS A 145 14.92 3.28 26.25
C HIS A 145 13.80 4.15 26.78
N ALA A 146 12.70 3.53 27.19
CA ALA A 146 11.54 4.22 27.75
C ALA A 146 11.05 3.54 29.03
N LYS A 147 10.38 4.29 29.90
CA LYS A 147 9.78 3.73 31.14
C LYS A 147 8.64 2.76 30.82
N ASP A 148 7.81 3.12 29.86
CA ASP A 148 6.70 2.32 29.35
C ASP A 148 6.61 2.53 27.82
N LEU A 149 5.95 1.58 27.15
CA LEU A 149 5.72 1.64 25.70
C LEU A 149 4.38 2.32 25.41
N GLU A 150 4.30 2.96 24.26
CA GLU A 150 3.04 3.52 23.78
C GLU A 150 2.01 2.40 23.54
N LYS A 151 0.73 2.70 23.76
CA LYS A 151 -0.38 1.78 23.49
C LYS A 151 -0.74 1.77 22.00
N VAL A 152 0.26 1.65 21.15
CA VAL A 152 0.09 1.48 19.71
C VAL A 152 0.44 0.02 19.40
N ASP A 153 -0.45 -0.67 18.69
CA ASP A 153 -0.21 -2.04 18.27
C ASP A 153 -0.74 -2.23 16.85
N ASN A 154 0.18 -2.24 15.90
CA ASN A 154 -0.10 -2.47 14.48
C ASN A 154 1.13 -3.12 13.82
N ALA A 155 1.01 -3.53 12.56
CA ALA A 155 2.07 -4.25 11.88
C ALA A 155 3.41 -3.49 11.80
N PHE A 156 3.37 -2.15 11.68
CA PHE A 156 4.55 -1.29 11.55
C PHE A 156 5.11 -0.80 12.89
N GLN A 157 4.32 -0.90 13.95
CA GLN A 157 4.71 -0.53 15.31
C GLN A 157 4.21 -1.58 16.33
N PRO A 158 4.57 -2.86 16.16
CA PRO A 158 3.98 -3.95 16.94
C PRO A 158 4.46 -3.93 18.39
N HIS A 159 3.57 -4.29 19.33
CA HIS A 159 3.98 -4.48 20.71
C HIS A 159 4.61 -5.87 20.90
N CYS A 160 5.93 -5.92 21.02
CA CYS A 160 6.67 -7.17 21.18
C CYS A 160 6.97 -7.46 22.65
N SER A 161 6.95 -8.74 23.02
CA SER A 161 7.42 -9.16 24.35
C SER A 161 8.00 -10.56 24.37
N MET A 162 8.92 -10.81 25.30
CA MET A 162 9.54 -12.11 25.52
C MET A 162 9.92 -12.30 26.98
N ILE A 163 10.31 -13.53 27.32
CA ILE A 163 10.69 -13.89 28.69
C ILE A 163 12.17 -14.25 28.70
N LEU A 164 12.93 -13.57 29.57
CA LEU A 164 14.33 -13.87 29.85
C LEU A 164 14.59 -13.73 31.35
N ASN A 165 15.26 -14.70 31.97
CA ASN A 165 15.56 -14.71 33.42
C ASN A 165 14.32 -14.45 34.32
N LYS A 166 13.17 -15.04 33.98
CA LYS A 166 11.87 -14.84 34.66
C LYS A 166 11.33 -13.40 34.63
N CYS A 167 11.89 -12.56 33.77
CA CYS A 167 11.41 -11.21 33.50
C CYS A 167 10.80 -11.13 32.10
N ARG A 168 9.69 -10.40 31.98
CA ARG A 168 9.07 -10.05 30.71
C ARG A 168 9.75 -8.81 30.15
N LEU A 169 10.50 -8.98 29.07
CA LEU A 169 11.08 -7.89 28.30
C LEU A 169 10.04 -7.43 27.27
N SER A 170 9.77 -6.13 27.22
CA SER A 170 8.83 -5.53 26.26
C SER A 170 9.56 -4.51 25.40
N TYR A 171 9.31 -4.51 24.09
CA TYR A 171 9.93 -3.60 23.13
C TYR A 171 9.02 -3.33 21.94
N GLN A 172 9.32 -2.27 21.20
CA GLN A 172 8.51 -1.81 20.08
C GLN A 172 9.40 -1.28 18.95
N PRO A 173 9.50 -2.00 17.83
CA PRO A 173 10.19 -1.52 16.64
C PRO A 173 9.30 -0.53 15.87
N PHE A 174 9.91 0.49 15.26
CA PHE A 174 9.25 1.44 14.36
C PHE A 174 9.70 1.12 12.93
N ILE A 175 8.89 0.31 12.26
CA ILE A 175 9.16 -0.22 10.93
C ILE A 175 8.56 0.72 9.89
N THR A 176 9.32 1.02 8.85
CA THR A 176 8.88 1.84 7.73
C THR A 176 8.22 0.99 6.65
N TYR A 177 7.44 1.62 5.79
CA TYR A 177 6.72 0.93 4.72
C TYR A 177 7.61 0.25 3.67
N ASP A 178 8.86 0.68 3.55
CA ASP A 178 9.91 0.04 2.74
C ASP A 178 10.67 -1.07 3.51
N ASN A 179 10.15 -1.50 4.65
CA ASN A 179 10.75 -2.50 5.53
C ASN A 179 12.08 -2.08 6.18
N GLY A 180 12.33 -0.78 6.25
CA GLY A 180 13.40 -0.22 7.08
C GLY A 180 13.01 -0.19 8.56
N LEU A 181 14.00 0.01 9.43
CA LEU A 181 13.75 0.30 10.85
C LEU A 181 14.23 1.71 11.17
N THR A 182 13.34 2.55 11.70
CA THR A 182 13.69 3.90 12.14
C THR A 182 14.31 3.88 13.53
N LYS A 183 13.67 3.16 14.46
CA LYS A 183 14.14 3.03 15.85
C LYS A 183 13.57 1.79 16.51
N LEU A 184 14.24 1.33 17.56
CA LEU A 184 13.77 0.26 18.44
C LEU A 184 13.63 0.84 19.86
N ILE A 185 12.41 0.88 20.40
CA ILE A 185 12.20 1.30 21.79
C ILE A 185 12.17 0.07 22.69
N ILE A 186 13.03 0.04 23.71
CA ILE A 186 13.06 -1.03 24.73
C ILE A 186 12.53 -0.46 26.05
N LYS A 187 11.57 -1.17 26.66
CA LYS A 187 11.03 -0.80 27.96
C LYS A 187 12.04 -1.12 29.06
N HIS A 188 12.26 -0.18 29.98
CA HIS A 188 12.98 -0.46 31.22
C HIS A 188 12.26 -1.53 32.04
N VAL A 189 12.98 -2.60 32.38
CA VAL A 189 12.44 -3.71 33.18
C VAL A 189 12.23 -3.26 34.61
N ASN A 190 10.98 -3.33 35.08
CA ASN A 190 10.65 -3.13 36.47
C ASN A 190 10.70 -4.48 37.20
N MET A 191 11.66 -4.67 38.11
CA MET A 191 11.83 -5.93 38.84
C MET A 191 10.60 -6.39 39.64
N PHE A 192 9.72 -5.48 40.08
CA PHE A 192 8.53 -5.83 40.84
C PHE A 192 7.35 -6.23 39.94
N ARG A 193 7.15 -5.48 38.85
CA ARG A 193 5.99 -5.66 37.94
C ARG A 193 6.27 -6.64 36.80
N ASP A 194 7.45 -6.57 36.22
CA ASP A 194 7.79 -7.28 34.98
C ASP A 194 8.51 -8.61 35.26
N CYS A 195 8.98 -8.87 36.48
CA CYS A 195 9.64 -10.12 36.85
C CYS A 195 8.85 -10.95 37.86
N GLN A 196 8.86 -12.26 37.68
CA GLN A 196 8.34 -13.21 38.67
C GLN A 196 9.32 -13.32 39.84
N ASN A 197 9.17 -12.44 40.82
CA ASN A 197 9.97 -12.49 42.05
C ASN A 197 9.45 -13.56 43.00
N ALA A 198 10.25 -14.62 43.18
CA ALA A 198 9.98 -15.67 44.16
C ALA A 198 9.76 -15.11 45.59
N ALA A 199 10.45 -14.01 45.95
CA ALA A 199 10.26 -13.33 47.22
C ALA A 199 8.88 -12.70 47.38
N VAL A 200 8.34 -12.10 46.32
CA VAL A 200 6.99 -11.50 46.34
C VAL A 200 5.94 -12.60 46.46
N ILE A 201 6.10 -13.70 45.71
CA ILE A 201 5.22 -14.87 45.81
C ILE A 201 5.28 -15.46 47.23
N ALA A 202 6.48 -15.64 47.80
CA ALA A 202 6.65 -16.16 49.15
C ALA A 202 6.02 -15.26 50.22
N LEU A 203 6.17 -13.92 50.12
CA LEU A 203 5.54 -12.97 51.05
C LEU A 203 4.01 -13.04 50.98
N ILE A 204 3.43 -13.16 49.78
CA ILE A 204 1.99 -13.32 49.61
C ILE A 204 1.53 -14.63 50.26
N VAL A 205 2.23 -15.74 50.02
CA VAL A 205 1.88 -17.05 50.60
C VAL A 205 1.97 -17.03 52.13
N ILE A 206 3.05 -16.50 52.70
CA ILE A 206 3.21 -16.35 54.15
C ILE A 206 2.13 -15.45 54.73
N GLY A 207 1.84 -14.32 54.08
CA GLY A 207 0.80 -13.39 54.50
C GLY A 207 -0.58 -14.05 54.53
N VAL A 208 -0.94 -14.82 53.51
CA VAL A 208 -2.21 -15.57 53.46
C VAL A 208 -2.26 -16.65 54.54
N LEU A 209 -1.18 -17.40 54.76
CA LEU A 209 -1.12 -18.43 55.82
C LEU A 209 -1.31 -17.84 57.21
N LEU A 210 -0.63 -16.73 57.52
CA LEU A 210 -0.77 -16.04 58.79
C LEU A 210 -2.18 -15.49 58.98
N ALA A 211 -2.78 -14.90 57.93
CA ALA A 211 -4.15 -14.39 57.99
C ALA A 211 -5.16 -15.50 58.30
N VAL A 212 -5.04 -16.66 57.64
CA VAL A 212 -5.93 -17.81 57.89
C VAL A 212 -5.76 -18.34 59.32
N LEU A 213 -4.54 -18.43 59.84
CA LEU A 213 -4.30 -18.85 61.23
C LEU A 213 -4.90 -17.88 62.25
N ILE A 214 -4.77 -16.58 62.02
CA ILE A 214 -5.33 -15.54 62.89
C ILE A 214 -6.87 -15.59 62.87
N ILE A 215 -7.47 -15.70 61.69
CA ILE A 215 -8.93 -15.81 61.55
C ILE A 215 -9.43 -17.09 62.25
N GLY A 216 -8.76 -18.22 62.05
CA GLY A 216 -9.10 -19.47 62.72
C GLY A 216 -9.01 -19.37 64.23
N PHE A 217 -7.95 -18.75 64.76
CA PHE A 217 -7.81 -18.53 66.21
C PHE A 217 -8.90 -17.62 66.78
N LEU A 218 -9.23 -16.52 66.09
CA LEU A 218 -10.29 -15.61 66.52
C LEU A 218 -11.67 -16.31 66.57
N LEU A 219 -11.95 -17.19 65.61
CA LEU A 219 -13.19 -17.99 65.60
C LEU A 219 -13.28 -19.02 66.74
N ILE A 220 -12.14 -19.47 67.29
CA ILE A 220 -12.12 -20.42 68.42
C ILE A 220 -12.33 -19.70 69.76
N VAL A 221 -11.89 -18.45 69.87
CA VAL A 221 -11.93 -17.67 71.11
C VAL A 221 -13.26 -16.92 71.31
N LEU A 222 -14.00 -16.66 70.23
CA LEU A 222 -15.37 -16.11 70.24
C LEU A 222 -16.41 -17.20 70.51
#